data_AF-A0A2W6XIW1-F1
#
_entry.id   AF-A0A2W6XIW1-F1
#
_cell.length_a   1.000
_cell.length_b   1.000
_cell.length_c   1.000
_cell.angle_alpha   90.00
_cell.angle_beta   90.00
_cell.angle_gamma   90.00
#
_symmetry.space_group_name_H-M   'P 1'
#
loop_
_entity.id
_entity.type
_entity.pdbx_description
1 polymer ?
#
loop_
_entity_poly.entity_id
_entity_poly.type
_entity_poly.pdbx_seq_one_letter_code
_entity_poly.pdbx_strand_id
1 'polypeptide(L)'
;MADIASPIKTLGAFPAVDPTVAAIGTADQIADGETRVSMRMDERTDLGSLVADAGWLYAGSLSAAPLVTDLAGNILQLADNGYIYTSRDPEDPADVAAFTRQARRAGLDNVWTYDGSAGALVTDLLGNILSLSRGGTIYTIPDPDDPLFAQAVADRLDASGLGNVWTYGGSAGAIITDLAGNILATTASLTAGAGAIRRLAPQALKAGTMLTTGRDWTGTLISGQSLTAGENADGVVSATQPFANLTFGSGPGSTKAGSVGVNGSPGVSTSMALIETVARAEDSNPRAGETPCSGTANYAVERALRGGHIVEADDYVNFAWTSGHTGYSIDQLTNDAWFQLLRDQVDAFVALATAAGKTHNIPCIFWVQGNNDVTAGTGYAGYQAKMKAYRLKVEAYVQSKIADNGPVAMVMVQTEYGLTIDNSIALAQVDLAKSEPHFYMVGPTWHLPHVTTESHLVAAGYKWLGCYFGRAKAQLEMEQVEPDWLRLLSVTYRAGEVKFRFRVPVQPIVIDESLCGPTVQQGLAIKDSTGLVALSNIRVTGADEISATCARVPLAGATGRVGLDYRGGNIRLSSATTANLRDSEDETCVVAGITRPLYRVAPAQELPILFLEG
;
A
#
# COMPACT_ATOMS: atom_id res chain seq x y z
N MET A 1 82.26 10.63 3.30
CA MET A 1 82.98 9.34 3.24
C MET A 1 81.88 8.28 3.19
N ALA A 2 81.49 7.71 2.04
CA ALA A 2 82.26 6.79 1.19
C ALA A 2 82.86 5.64 2.02
N ASP A 3 82.79 4.36 1.68
CA ASP A 3 82.04 3.58 0.70
C ASP A 3 82.41 2.10 0.97
N ILE A 4 81.54 1.17 0.55
CA ILE A 4 81.82 -0.18 -0.02
C ILE A 4 82.76 -1.20 0.68
N ALA A 5 82.25 -2.43 0.81
CA ALA A 5 82.72 -3.69 0.17
C ALA A 5 81.93 -4.88 0.78
N SER A 6 81.10 -5.70 0.11
CA SER A 6 81.21 -6.55 -1.12
C SER A 6 80.78 -7.99 -0.72
N PRO A 7 80.58 -8.99 -1.61
CA PRO A 7 80.09 -9.01 -2.99
C PRO A 7 79.05 -10.14 -3.30
N ILE A 8 78.51 -10.07 -4.53
CA ILE A 8 77.55 -10.97 -5.22
C ILE A 8 78.15 -12.31 -5.68
N LYS A 9 77.32 -13.38 -5.75
CA LYS A 9 77.42 -14.47 -6.74
C LYS A 9 76.04 -15.00 -7.22
N THR A 10 75.70 -14.62 -8.47
CA THR A 10 75.07 -15.36 -9.59
C THR A 10 73.77 -16.18 -9.41
N LEU A 11 72.69 -15.65 -9.98
CA LEU A 11 71.49 -16.36 -10.48
C LEU A 11 71.67 -16.70 -11.97
N GLY A 12 71.28 -17.92 -12.35
CA GLY A 12 71.20 -18.37 -13.74
C GLY A 12 69.77 -18.29 -14.29
N ALA A 13 69.63 -17.52 -15.37
CA ALA A 13 68.60 -17.42 -16.40
C ALA A 13 67.27 -18.22 -16.27
N PHE A 14 66.18 -17.48 -16.07
CA PHE A 14 64.87 -17.78 -16.66
C PHE A 14 64.60 -16.78 -17.80
N PRO A 15 63.88 -17.19 -18.86
CA PRO A 15 63.66 -16.38 -20.06
C PRO A 15 62.92 -15.08 -19.75
N ALA A 16 63.29 -14.03 -20.49
CA ALA A 16 62.75 -12.68 -20.38
C ALA A 16 61.21 -12.69 -20.48
N VAL A 17 60.56 -12.31 -19.38
CA VAL A 17 59.18 -11.84 -19.41
C VAL A 17 59.20 -10.45 -20.01
N ASP A 18 58.40 -10.29 -21.05
CA ASP A 18 58.21 -9.08 -21.82
C ASP A 18 57.93 -7.86 -20.90
N PRO A 19 58.69 -6.76 -21.01
CA PRO A 19 58.53 -5.56 -20.19
C PRO A 19 57.27 -4.73 -20.55
N THR A 20 56.37 -5.25 -21.37
CA THR A 20 55.16 -4.51 -21.80
C THR A 20 53.88 -4.87 -21.03
N VAL A 21 53.91 -5.82 -20.09
CA VAL A 21 52.74 -6.09 -19.23
C VAL A 21 52.91 -5.40 -17.89
N ALA A 22 52.22 -4.27 -17.72
CA ALA A 22 52.11 -3.60 -16.42
C ALA A 22 51.43 -4.53 -15.41
N ALA A 23 52.11 -4.75 -14.29
CA ALA A 23 51.53 -5.37 -13.10
C ALA A 23 50.31 -4.53 -12.65
N ILE A 24 49.17 -5.20 -12.48
CA ILE A 24 48.00 -4.63 -11.81
C ILE A 24 48.40 -4.38 -10.35
N GLY A 25 48.42 -3.11 -9.98
CA GLY A 25 48.79 -2.62 -8.66
C GLY A 25 47.87 -3.12 -7.55
N THR A 26 48.45 -3.16 -6.36
CA THR A 26 47.89 -3.59 -5.08
C THR A 26 46.83 -2.62 -4.52
N ALA A 27 46.12 -3.10 -3.49
CA ALA A 27 44.89 -2.58 -2.88
C ALA A 27 44.90 -1.17 -2.23
N ASP A 28 45.72 -0.21 -2.67
CA ASP A 28 45.87 1.10 -2.00
C ASP A 28 45.62 2.34 -2.90
N GLN A 29 44.83 2.25 -3.99
CA GLN A 29 44.57 3.40 -4.88
C GLN A 29 43.09 3.60 -5.26
N ILE A 30 42.19 3.63 -4.28
CA ILE A 30 40.84 4.21 -4.44
C ILE A 30 40.62 5.25 -3.33
N ALA A 31 41.35 6.34 -3.42
CA ALA A 31 41.07 7.58 -2.69
C ALA A 31 41.69 8.74 -3.49
N ASP A 32 40.89 9.28 -4.41
CA ASP A 32 40.81 10.70 -4.78
C ASP A 32 40.31 10.84 -6.22
N GLY A 33 39.07 11.30 -6.33
CA GLY A 33 38.44 11.64 -7.60
C GLY A 33 39.05 12.92 -8.14
N GLU A 34 39.90 12.79 -9.16
CA GLU A 34 40.03 13.66 -10.34
C GLU A 34 41.27 13.24 -11.13
N THR A 35 41.10 12.68 -12.33
CA THR A 35 41.83 13.03 -13.57
C THR A 35 41.33 12.12 -14.71
N ARG A 36 40.90 12.73 -15.82
CA ARG A 36 40.57 12.06 -17.09
C ARG A 36 41.84 11.72 -17.84
N VAL A 37 42.03 10.44 -18.19
CA VAL A 37 43.04 10.00 -19.17
C VAL A 37 42.33 9.59 -20.46
N SER A 38 42.66 10.27 -21.55
CA SER A 38 42.25 9.91 -22.91
C SER A 38 43.20 8.83 -23.47
N MET A 39 42.66 7.77 -24.05
CA MET A 39 43.40 6.72 -24.77
C MET A 39 42.95 6.60 -26.22
N ARG A 40 43.91 6.19 -27.07
CA ARG A 40 43.91 6.26 -28.53
C ARG A 40 43.15 5.07 -29.16
N MET A 41 42.80 5.24 -30.44
CA MET A 41 41.84 4.40 -31.16
C MET A 41 42.35 2.98 -31.49
N ASP A 42 43.63 2.70 -31.26
CA ASP A 42 44.35 1.47 -31.61
C ASP A 42 44.62 0.54 -30.42
N GLU A 43 44.28 0.93 -29.19
CA GLU A 43 44.22 0.05 -28.02
C GLU A 43 42.83 -0.62 -27.83
N ARG A 44 41.93 -0.48 -28.82
CA ARG A 44 40.54 -0.99 -28.77
C ARG A 44 40.34 -2.46 -29.17
N THR A 45 41.36 -3.19 -29.57
CA THR A 45 41.17 -4.51 -30.21
C THR A 45 41.55 -5.73 -29.38
N ASP A 46 42.05 -5.56 -28.15
CA ASP A 46 42.32 -6.68 -27.22
C ASP A 46 41.53 -6.59 -25.89
N LEU A 47 40.35 -5.95 -25.95
CA LEU A 47 39.36 -5.86 -24.86
C LEU A 47 38.07 -6.64 -25.13
N GLY A 48 38.11 -7.59 -26.09
CA GLY A 48 36.99 -8.49 -26.38
C GLY A 48 36.75 -9.57 -25.32
N SER A 49 37.64 -9.73 -24.34
CA SER A 49 37.60 -10.81 -23.35
C SER A 49 37.33 -10.37 -21.91
N LEU A 50 36.76 -9.18 -21.68
CA LEU A 50 36.41 -8.69 -20.34
C LEU A 50 35.07 -7.92 -20.29
N VAL A 51 34.15 -8.26 -21.20
CA VAL A 51 32.76 -7.73 -21.25
C VAL A 51 31.76 -8.80 -20.80
N ALA A 52 32.12 -9.56 -19.75
CA ALA A 52 31.29 -10.65 -19.22
C ALA A 52 30.69 -10.37 -17.84
N ASP A 53 30.92 -9.21 -17.23
CA ASP A 53 30.27 -8.85 -15.96
C ASP A 53 29.26 -7.70 -16.14
N ALA A 54 27.98 -8.09 -16.00
CA ALA A 54 26.80 -7.27 -15.71
C ALA A 54 26.09 -6.47 -16.83
N GLY A 55 26.04 -6.97 -18.07
CA GLY A 55 25.16 -6.35 -19.08
C GLY A 55 24.93 -7.16 -20.35
N TRP A 56 23.96 -8.08 -20.34
CA TRP A 56 23.43 -8.66 -21.58
C TRP A 56 22.26 -7.84 -22.09
N LEU A 57 22.56 -6.92 -23.01
CA LEU A 57 21.62 -6.42 -24.02
C LEU A 57 21.51 -7.51 -25.09
N TYR A 58 20.38 -8.21 -25.12
CA TYR A 58 20.09 -9.20 -26.17
C TYR A 58 19.67 -8.47 -27.45
N ALA A 59 20.51 -8.54 -28.49
CA ALA A 59 20.16 -8.14 -29.85
C ALA A 59 19.85 -9.40 -30.68
N GLY A 60 18.57 -9.82 -30.68
CA GLY A 60 18.06 -10.95 -31.45
C GLY A 60 16.53 -11.03 -31.35
N SER A 61 15.85 -11.48 -32.40
CA SER A 61 14.38 -11.54 -32.46
C SER A 61 13.79 -12.40 -31.34
N LEU A 62 12.83 -11.84 -30.60
CA LEU A 62 12.18 -12.41 -29.43
C LEU A 62 11.43 -13.71 -29.76
N SER A 63 11.91 -14.84 -29.26
CA SER A 63 11.06 -16.02 -28.96
C SER A 63 11.49 -16.82 -27.72
N ALA A 64 12.71 -16.62 -27.19
CA ALA A 64 13.22 -17.38 -26.05
C ALA A 64 13.41 -16.52 -24.78
N ALA A 65 12.93 -16.99 -23.62
CA ALA A 65 13.11 -16.34 -22.31
C ALA A 65 13.61 -17.34 -21.24
N PRO A 66 14.59 -16.98 -20.39
CA PRO A 66 15.02 -17.82 -19.28
C PRO A 66 13.95 -17.86 -18.17
N LEU A 67 13.66 -19.05 -17.64
CA LEU A 67 12.63 -19.30 -16.63
C LEU A 67 13.21 -19.49 -15.23
N VAL A 68 14.41 -20.09 -15.13
CA VAL A 68 15.08 -20.35 -13.85
C VAL A 68 16.57 -20.10 -14.03
N THR A 69 17.17 -19.32 -13.13
CA THR A 69 18.63 -19.17 -13.01
C THR A 69 19.09 -19.51 -11.61
N ASP A 70 20.32 -19.99 -11.47
CA ASP A 70 20.95 -20.09 -10.15
C ASP A 70 21.39 -18.71 -9.62
N LEU A 71 21.87 -18.68 -8.37
CA LEU A 71 22.35 -17.45 -7.70
C LEU A 71 23.61 -16.85 -8.34
N ALA A 72 24.26 -17.56 -9.28
CA ALA A 72 25.38 -17.07 -10.07
C ALA A 72 24.94 -16.60 -11.47
N GLY A 73 23.64 -16.66 -11.80
CA GLY A 73 23.08 -16.19 -13.07
C GLY A 73 23.10 -17.21 -14.21
N ASN A 74 23.40 -18.48 -13.94
CA ASN A 74 23.38 -19.53 -14.98
C ASN A 74 21.94 -19.98 -15.26
N ILE A 75 21.57 -20.12 -16.53
CA ILE A 75 20.23 -20.54 -16.96
C ILE A 75 20.07 -22.04 -16.74
N LEU A 76 19.11 -22.41 -15.89
CA LEU A 76 18.72 -23.80 -15.59
C LEU A 76 17.52 -24.26 -16.43
N GLN A 77 16.66 -23.33 -16.88
CA GLN A 77 15.50 -23.60 -17.75
C GLN A 77 15.21 -22.44 -18.71
N LEU A 78 14.79 -22.75 -19.93
CA LEU A 78 14.41 -21.79 -20.98
C LEU A 78 13.02 -22.12 -21.52
N ALA A 79 12.19 -21.09 -21.79
CA ALA A 79 10.98 -21.20 -22.59
C ALA A 79 11.20 -20.64 -23.99
N ASP A 80 10.79 -21.40 -25.01
CA ASP A 80 10.72 -20.94 -26.41
C ASP A 80 9.50 -21.57 -27.11
N ASN A 81 8.68 -20.74 -27.76
CA ASN A 81 7.47 -21.15 -28.50
C ASN A 81 6.51 -22.12 -27.78
N GLY A 82 6.31 -21.93 -26.46
CA GLY A 82 5.38 -22.73 -25.66
C GLY A 82 5.94 -24.05 -25.12
N TYR A 83 7.24 -24.29 -25.27
CA TYR A 83 7.94 -25.45 -24.72
C TYR A 83 8.98 -25.01 -23.67
N ILE A 84 9.18 -25.85 -22.64
CA ILE A 84 10.21 -25.66 -21.60
C ILE A 84 11.36 -26.64 -21.89
N TYR A 85 12.57 -26.12 -22.03
CA TYR A 85 13.76 -26.89 -22.35
C TYR A 85 14.65 -27.08 -21.11
N THR A 86 15.06 -28.32 -20.86
CA THR A 86 16.04 -28.72 -19.83
C THR A 86 17.05 -29.70 -20.44
N SER A 87 18.32 -29.29 -20.54
CA SER A 87 19.39 -29.95 -21.32
C SER A 87 19.02 -30.24 -22.79
N ARG A 88 19.98 -30.07 -23.69
CA ARG A 88 19.66 -29.72 -25.08
C ARG A 88 19.27 -30.90 -25.98
N ASP A 89 19.62 -32.13 -25.60
CA ASP A 89 19.18 -33.35 -26.29
C ASP A 89 19.29 -34.57 -25.35
N PRO A 90 18.16 -35.16 -24.88
CA PRO A 90 18.20 -36.35 -24.02
C PRO A 90 18.55 -37.64 -24.78
N GLU A 91 18.61 -37.62 -26.11
CA GLU A 91 18.94 -38.78 -26.95
C GLU A 91 20.42 -38.84 -27.34
N ASP A 92 21.20 -37.76 -27.16
CA ASP A 92 22.66 -37.75 -27.37
C ASP A 92 23.41 -38.19 -26.09
N PRO A 93 24.04 -39.38 -26.07
CA PRO A 93 24.76 -39.88 -24.91
C PRO A 93 25.96 -39.00 -24.51
N ALA A 94 26.51 -38.20 -25.43
CA ALA A 94 27.64 -37.31 -25.14
C ALA A 94 27.21 -36.09 -24.32
N ASP A 95 26.02 -35.54 -24.60
CA ASP A 95 25.44 -34.40 -23.90
C ASP A 95 24.93 -34.79 -22.51
N VAL A 96 24.27 -35.95 -22.39
CA VAL A 96 23.88 -36.52 -21.09
C VAL A 96 25.11 -36.78 -20.21
N ALA A 97 26.20 -37.28 -20.80
CA ALA A 97 27.43 -37.53 -20.06
C ALA A 97 28.16 -36.23 -19.68
N ALA A 98 28.10 -35.18 -20.51
CA ALA A 98 28.68 -33.87 -20.19
C ALA A 98 27.93 -33.20 -19.03
N PHE A 99 26.60 -33.21 -19.09
CA PHE A 99 25.73 -32.69 -18.04
C PHE A 99 25.91 -33.45 -16.71
N THR A 100 25.94 -34.79 -16.77
CA THR A 100 26.17 -35.64 -15.59
C THR A 100 27.55 -35.41 -14.95
N ARG A 101 28.60 -35.20 -15.76
CA ARG A 101 29.94 -34.85 -15.24
C ARG A 101 29.97 -33.49 -14.57
N GLN A 102 29.21 -32.53 -15.09
CA GLN A 102 29.13 -31.17 -14.54
C GLN A 102 28.33 -31.14 -13.23
N ALA A 103 27.21 -31.87 -13.18
CA ALA A 103 26.41 -32.08 -11.96
C ALA A 103 27.21 -32.76 -10.83
N ARG A 104 28.01 -33.80 -11.15
CA ARG A 104 28.88 -34.45 -10.17
C ARG A 104 30.03 -33.56 -9.68
N ARG A 105 30.57 -32.68 -10.53
CA ARG A 105 31.57 -31.68 -10.11
C ARG A 105 30.98 -30.60 -9.20
N ALA A 106 29.67 -30.38 -9.27
CA ALA A 106 28.93 -29.48 -8.40
C ALA A 106 28.38 -30.15 -7.12
N GLY A 107 28.71 -31.43 -6.87
CA GLY A 107 28.31 -32.16 -5.67
C GLY A 107 26.86 -32.63 -5.65
N LEU A 108 26.19 -32.72 -6.80
CA LEU A 108 24.81 -33.18 -6.93
C LEU A 108 24.79 -34.69 -7.25
N ASP A 109 24.44 -35.52 -6.26
CA ASP A 109 24.52 -36.99 -6.36
C ASP A 109 23.23 -37.68 -6.84
N ASN A 110 22.12 -36.95 -7.05
CA ASN A 110 20.85 -37.52 -7.50
C ASN A 110 20.35 -36.88 -8.80
N VAL A 111 20.67 -37.49 -9.95
CA VAL A 111 20.11 -37.15 -11.26
C VAL A 111 19.06 -38.21 -11.61
N TRP A 112 17.79 -37.80 -11.70
CA TRP A 112 16.71 -38.66 -12.19
C TRP A 112 16.35 -38.25 -13.61
N THR A 113 16.57 -39.14 -14.57
CA THR A 113 16.03 -39.03 -15.93
C THR A 113 14.70 -39.76 -15.99
N TYR A 114 13.61 -39.03 -16.23
CA TYR A 114 12.28 -39.62 -16.40
C TYR A 114 11.90 -39.63 -17.87
N ASP A 115 11.63 -40.82 -18.41
CA ASP A 115 11.10 -40.99 -19.76
C ASP A 115 9.57 -40.79 -19.74
N GLY A 116 9.05 -40.07 -20.73
CA GLY A 116 7.63 -40.10 -21.06
C GLY A 116 6.77 -39.00 -20.43
N SER A 117 6.66 -37.86 -21.12
CA SER A 117 5.48 -36.95 -21.14
C SER A 117 4.84 -36.50 -19.81
N ALA A 118 5.58 -36.57 -18.70
CA ALA A 118 5.18 -36.07 -17.40
C ALA A 118 6.16 -34.97 -16.97
N GLY A 119 5.67 -33.74 -16.89
CA GLY A 119 6.44 -32.62 -16.32
C GLY A 119 6.18 -32.55 -14.81
N ALA A 120 7.23 -32.55 -14.00
CA ALA A 120 7.10 -32.23 -12.59
C ALA A 120 6.67 -30.76 -12.45
N LEU A 121 5.67 -30.48 -11.60
CA LEU A 121 5.24 -29.12 -11.30
C LEU A 121 5.23 -28.95 -9.78
N VAL A 122 6.13 -28.11 -9.26
CA VAL A 122 6.26 -27.71 -7.86
C VAL A 122 6.86 -28.79 -6.94
N THR A 123 8.00 -28.43 -6.34
CA THR A 123 8.57 -29.11 -5.18
C THR A 123 8.50 -28.21 -3.95
N ASP A 124 8.50 -28.78 -2.75
CA ASP A 124 8.76 -28.00 -1.52
C ASP A 124 10.25 -27.60 -1.42
N LEU A 125 10.59 -26.86 -0.36
CA LEU A 125 11.97 -26.43 -0.05
C LEU A 125 12.93 -27.59 0.25
N LEU A 126 12.41 -28.81 0.45
CA LEU A 126 13.18 -30.03 0.68
C LEU A 126 13.27 -30.91 -0.59
N GLY A 127 12.66 -30.49 -1.69
CA GLY A 127 12.67 -31.19 -2.98
C GLY A 127 11.57 -32.23 -3.16
N ASN A 128 10.57 -32.32 -2.27
CA ASN A 128 9.44 -33.25 -2.42
C ASN A 128 8.47 -32.75 -3.49
N ILE A 129 8.01 -33.63 -4.36
CA ILE A 129 7.08 -33.30 -5.45
C ILE A 129 5.67 -33.07 -4.86
N LEU A 130 5.12 -31.87 -5.07
CA LEU A 130 3.81 -31.47 -4.55
C LEU A 130 2.69 -31.61 -5.59
N SER A 131 3.02 -31.55 -6.88
CA SER A 131 2.07 -31.86 -7.96
C SER A 131 2.74 -32.39 -9.22
N LEU A 132 1.96 -33.06 -10.07
CA LEU A 132 2.40 -33.54 -11.37
C LEU A 132 1.37 -33.25 -12.45
N SER A 133 1.84 -33.02 -13.69
CA SER A 133 0.99 -32.83 -14.86
C SER A 133 1.19 -33.96 -15.85
N ARG A 134 0.08 -34.55 -16.31
CA ARG A 134 0.06 -35.56 -17.38
C ARG A 134 -1.13 -35.31 -18.30
N GLY A 135 -0.89 -35.13 -19.59
CA GLY A 135 -1.95 -34.99 -20.61
C GLY A 135 -2.92 -33.82 -20.38
N GLY A 136 -2.47 -32.73 -19.76
CA GLY A 136 -3.30 -31.55 -19.47
C GLY A 136 -4.14 -31.64 -18.19
N THR A 137 -3.97 -32.70 -17.38
CA THR A 137 -4.60 -32.84 -16.06
C THR A 137 -3.55 -32.69 -14.96
N ILE A 138 -3.84 -31.87 -13.94
CA ILE A 138 -2.99 -31.64 -12.77
C ILE A 138 -3.46 -32.54 -11.63
N TYR A 139 -2.52 -33.24 -10.99
CA TYR A 139 -2.77 -34.06 -9.81
C TYR A 139 -2.10 -33.41 -8.60
N THR A 140 -2.89 -33.03 -7.60
CA THR A 140 -2.42 -32.51 -6.31
C THR A 140 -2.35 -33.63 -5.27
N ILE A 141 -1.25 -33.68 -4.52
CA ILE A 141 -0.98 -34.71 -3.51
C ILE A 141 -1.34 -34.12 -2.14
N PRO A 142 -2.35 -34.63 -1.42
CA PRO A 142 -2.70 -34.11 -0.10
C PRO A 142 -1.88 -34.84 0.97
N ASP A 143 -1.09 -34.04 1.70
CA ASP A 143 -0.40 -34.35 2.96
C ASP A 143 0.79 -35.35 2.87
N PRO A 144 2.05 -34.88 3.04
CA PRO A 144 3.24 -35.74 2.96
C PRO A 144 3.47 -36.67 4.18
N ASP A 145 2.67 -36.56 5.25
CA ASP A 145 2.97 -37.25 6.52
C ASP A 145 2.02 -38.42 6.90
N ASP A 146 1.13 -38.92 6.02
CA ASP A 146 0.24 -40.08 6.28
C ASP A 146 0.69 -41.40 5.58
N PRO A 147 1.24 -42.39 6.31
CA PRO A 147 1.69 -43.65 5.74
C PRO A 147 0.57 -44.64 5.33
N LEU A 148 -0.67 -44.47 5.81
CA LEU A 148 -1.79 -45.35 5.44
C LEU A 148 -2.45 -44.90 4.12
N PHE A 149 -2.25 -43.64 3.74
CA PHE A 149 -2.79 -43.07 2.50
C PHE A 149 -1.98 -43.48 1.25
N ALA A 150 -0.65 -43.59 1.36
CA ALA A 150 0.22 -44.02 0.26
C ALA A 150 -0.08 -45.45 -0.25
N GLN A 151 -0.46 -46.37 0.66
CA GLN A 151 -0.79 -47.74 0.30
C GLN A 151 -2.20 -47.85 -0.32
N ALA A 152 -3.17 -47.04 0.14
CA ALA A 152 -4.53 -47.02 -0.40
C ALA A 152 -4.63 -46.38 -1.80
N VAL A 153 -3.70 -45.48 -2.15
CA VAL A 153 -3.58 -44.85 -3.48
C VAL A 153 -2.86 -45.77 -4.47
N ALA A 154 -1.82 -46.48 -4.02
CA ALA A 154 -1.15 -47.50 -4.83
C ALA A 154 -2.09 -48.65 -5.23
N ASP A 155 -2.94 -49.13 -4.32
CA ASP A 155 -3.81 -50.29 -4.59
C ASP A 155 -5.07 -49.96 -5.43
N ARG A 156 -5.45 -48.67 -5.58
CA ARG A 156 -6.61 -48.24 -6.40
C ARG A 156 -6.25 -47.77 -7.81
N LEU A 157 -5.00 -47.37 -8.07
CA LEU A 157 -4.56 -46.94 -9.40
C LEU A 157 -4.31 -48.12 -10.36
N ASP A 158 -4.11 -49.34 -9.82
CA ASP A 158 -3.82 -50.54 -10.61
C ASP A 158 -5.06 -51.35 -11.05
N ALA A 159 -6.28 -51.05 -10.56
CA ALA A 159 -7.43 -51.94 -10.74
C ALA A 159 -8.56 -51.47 -11.68
N SER A 160 -8.66 -50.19 -12.04
CA SER A 160 -9.73 -49.73 -12.93
C SER A 160 -9.36 -48.44 -13.66
N GLY A 161 -9.45 -48.46 -14.98
CA GLY A 161 -9.56 -47.22 -15.73
C GLY A 161 -10.61 -46.30 -15.09
N LEU A 162 -10.21 -45.04 -14.88
CA LEU A 162 -10.92 -43.90 -14.28
C LEU A 162 -11.04 -43.88 -12.74
N GLY A 163 -10.61 -42.76 -12.15
CA GLY A 163 -11.01 -42.29 -10.80
C GLY A 163 -9.84 -41.61 -10.06
N ASN A 164 -9.78 -40.31 -9.79
CA ASN A 164 -10.72 -39.20 -9.95
C ASN A 164 -10.04 -38.09 -10.76
N VAL A 165 -10.62 -37.77 -11.92
CA VAL A 165 -10.22 -36.63 -12.73
C VAL A 165 -11.07 -35.45 -12.27
N TRP A 166 -10.47 -34.43 -11.65
CA TRP A 166 -11.08 -33.10 -11.65
C TRP A 166 -10.82 -32.50 -13.03
N THR A 167 -11.70 -32.79 -13.99
CA THR A 167 -11.74 -32.02 -15.25
C THR A 167 -12.29 -30.64 -14.90
N TYR A 168 -11.42 -29.65 -14.77
CA TYR A 168 -11.84 -28.26 -14.79
C TYR A 168 -12.19 -27.89 -16.23
N GLY A 169 -13.41 -28.24 -16.64
CA GLY A 169 -14.02 -27.76 -17.88
C GLY A 169 -14.62 -26.37 -17.65
N GLY A 170 -13.78 -25.33 -17.65
CA GLY A 170 -14.25 -23.95 -17.51
C GLY A 170 -13.11 -22.95 -17.34
N SER A 171 -13.09 -21.95 -18.22
CA SER A 171 -12.41 -20.64 -18.12
C SER A 171 -11.29 -20.45 -17.07
N ALA A 172 -10.05 -20.29 -17.56
CA ALA A 172 -8.89 -19.63 -16.94
C ALA A 172 -8.72 -19.79 -15.41
N GLY A 173 -7.85 -20.72 -14.99
CA GLY A 173 -7.41 -20.85 -13.60
C GLY A 173 -5.95 -20.39 -13.43
N ALA A 174 -5.66 -19.71 -12.31
CA ALA A 174 -4.29 -19.42 -11.89
C ALA A 174 -3.57 -20.74 -11.54
N ILE A 175 -2.34 -20.92 -12.04
CA ILE A 175 -1.52 -22.11 -11.77
C ILE A 175 -0.49 -21.82 -10.67
N ILE A 176 0.08 -20.61 -10.67
CA ILE A 176 1.14 -20.21 -9.73
C ILE A 176 0.90 -18.76 -9.31
N THR A 177 1.01 -18.48 -8.01
CA THR A 177 1.09 -17.12 -7.48
C THR A 177 2.35 -16.94 -6.63
N ASP A 178 2.89 -15.72 -6.57
CA ASP A 178 3.90 -15.40 -5.55
C ASP A 178 3.27 -15.21 -4.15
N LEU A 179 4.12 -15.00 -3.14
CA LEU A 179 3.71 -14.71 -1.75
C LEU A 179 2.89 -13.41 -1.59
N ALA A 180 2.87 -12.55 -2.62
CA ALA A 180 2.08 -11.33 -2.67
C ALA A 180 0.77 -11.50 -3.45
N GLY A 181 0.46 -12.72 -3.91
CA GLY A 181 -0.76 -13.06 -4.65
C GLY A 181 -0.72 -12.75 -6.15
N ASN A 182 0.43 -12.35 -6.70
CA ASN A 182 0.56 -12.08 -8.14
C ASN A 182 0.57 -13.38 -8.93
N ILE A 183 -0.25 -13.49 -9.97
CA ILE A 183 -0.28 -14.69 -10.83
C ILE A 183 0.96 -14.73 -11.72
N LEU A 184 1.80 -15.75 -11.52
CA LEU A 184 3.03 -16.00 -12.27
C LEU A 184 2.80 -16.93 -13.49
N ALA A 185 1.76 -17.78 -13.46
CA ALA A 185 1.40 -18.66 -14.57
C ALA A 185 -0.12 -18.97 -14.59
N THR A 186 -0.71 -19.11 -15.79
CA THR A 186 -2.14 -19.41 -15.99
C THR A 186 -2.35 -20.49 -17.05
N THR A 187 -3.49 -21.19 -17.02
CA THR A 187 -3.82 -22.25 -18.01
C THR A 187 -4.37 -21.74 -19.35
N ALA A 188 -4.51 -20.43 -19.56
CA ALA A 188 -5.14 -19.89 -20.78
C ALA A 188 -4.31 -18.79 -21.47
N SER A 189 -4.34 -18.79 -22.81
CA SER A 189 -4.02 -17.62 -23.63
C SER A 189 -4.92 -16.46 -23.15
N LEU A 190 -4.29 -15.39 -22.65
CA LEU A 190 -4.95 -14.17 -22.19
C LEU A 190 -5.69 -13.48 -23.35
N THR A 191 -6.93 -13.85 -23.60
CA THR A 191 -7.89 -12.89 -24.15
C THR A 191 -8.22 -11.89 -23.04
N ALA A 192 -7.76 -10.65 -23.23
CA ALA A 192 -8.01 -9.52 -22.34
C ALA A 192 -9.47 -9.48 -21.87
N GLY A 193 -9.73 -9.69 -20.58
CA GLY A 193 -11.09 -9.61 -20.04
C GLY A 193 -11.33 -10.23 -18.67
N ALA A 194 -10.48 -11.14 -18.19
CA ALA A 194 -10.55 -11.70 -16.83
C ALA A 194 -9.20 -11.46 -16.14
N GLY A 195 -9.02 -10.27 -15.57
CA GLY A 195 -7.75 -9.76 -15.06
C GLY A 195 -7.39 -10.32 -13.69
N ALA A 196 -6.16 -10.80 -13.55
CA ALA A 196 -5.54 -11.07 -12.25
C ALA A 196 -5.70 -9.86 -11.31
N ILE A 197 -5.93 -10.11 -10.01
CA ILE A 197 -5.75 -9.07 -9.01
C ILE A 197 -4.29 -8.63 -9.10
N ARG A 198 -4.08 -7.32 -9.34
CA ARG A 198 -2.74 -6.77 -9.47
C ARG A 198 -2.59 -5.61 -8.51
N ARG A 199 -1.62 -5.73 -7.60
CA ARG A 199 -1.22 -4.63 -6.72
C ARG A 199 -0.23 -3.74 -7.48
N LEU A 200 -0.54 -2.45 -7.57
CA LEU A 200 0.44 -1.48 -8.04
C LEU A 200 1.54 -1.32 -7.00
N ALA A 201 2.76 -1.03 -7.45
CA ALA A 201 3.81 -0.62 -6.55
C ALA A 201 3.33 0.60 -5.72
N PRO A 202 3.58 0.61 -4.39
CA PRO A 202 3.30 1.75 -3.55
C PRO A 202 3.97 3.02 -4.10
N GLN A 203 3.35 4.17 -3.87
CA GLN A 203 3.96 5.45 -4.23
C GLN A 203 5.04 5.77 -3.20
N ALA A 204 6.25 6.08 -3.67
CA ALA A 204 7.27 6.64 -2.81
C ALA A 204 6.77 7.96 -2.20
N LEU A 205 7.16 8.20 -0.95
CA LEU A 205 6.92 9.46 -0.27
C LEU A 205 7.37 10.67 -1.11
N LYS A 206 6.59 11.76 -1.09
CA LYS A 206 6.96 13.02 -1.73
C LYS A 206 8.33 13.49 -1.19
N ALA A 207 9.12 14.19 -2.01
CA ALA A 207 10.47 14.61 -1.61
C ALA A 207 10.46 15.37 -0.27
N GLY A 208 11.38 15.01 0.64
CA GLY A 208 11.47 15.61 1.97
C GLY A 208 10.45 15.12 3.01
N THR A 209 9.67 14.09 2.71
CA THR A 209 8.58 13.62 3.60
C THR A 209 8.88 12.38 4.45
N MET A 210 10.14 11.92 4.48
CA MET A 210 10.54 10.81 5.36
C MET A 210 10.18 11.13 6.80
N LEU A 211 9.46 10.22 7.44
CA LEU A 211 9.03 10.37 8.83
C LEU A 211 10.05 9.74 9.76
N THR A 212 10.15 10.29 10.98
CA THR A 212 10.95 9.65 12.04
C THR A 212 10.25 8.38 12.50
N THR A 213 10.99 7.28 12.65
CA THR A 213 10.47 5.95 13.02
C THR A 213 11.28 5.34 14.16
N GLY A 214 10.94 4.12 14.58
CA GLY A 214 11.74 3.34 15.53
C GLY A 214 11.80 3.91 16.94
N ARG A 215 10.71 4.55 17.39
CA ARG A 215 10.56 5.03 18.77
C ARG A 215 9.75 4.04 19.58
N ASP A 216 10.05 3.93 20.87
CA ASP A 216 9.31 3.05 21.77
C ASP A 216 7.82 3.39 21.76
N TRP A 217 7.49 4.68 21.93
CA TRP A 217 6.11 5.18 21.91
C TRP A 217 5.89 6.17 20.77
N THR A 218 4.93 5.88 19.90
CA THR A 218 4.52 6.83 18.85
C THR A 218 3.17 7.46 19.17
N GLY A 219 3.09 8.78 19.07
CA GLY A 219 1.85 9.53 19.25
C GLY A 219 0.91 9.34 18.06
N THR A 220 -0.35 9.02 18.37
CA THR A 220 -1.45 8.92 17.41
C THR A 220 -2.49 10.00 17.75
N LEU A 221 -2.24 11.21 17.25
CA LEU A 221 -3.09 12.38 17.50
C LEU A 221 -4.20 12.45 16.44
N ILE A 222 -5.46 12.36 16.88
CA ILE A 222 -6.64 12.52 16.02
C ILE A 222 -7.32 13.85 16.33
N SER A 223 -7.51 14.70 15.34
CA SER A 223 -8.06 16.05 15.51
C SER A 223 -9.06 16.41 14.41
N GLY A 224 -9.90 17.40 14.69
CA GLY A 224 -10.96 17.82 13.79
C GLY A 224 -12.26 18.05 14.56
N GLN A 225 -13.36 17.57 14.02
CA GLN A 225 -14.70 17.81 14.55
C GLN A 225 -15.35 16.56 15.16
N SER A 226 -16.68 16.52 15.18
CA SER A 226 -17.52 15.50 15.82
C SER A 226 -17.11 14.05 15.56
N LEU A 227 -16.70 13.71 14.33
CA LEU A 227 -16.25 12.34 14.02
C LEU A 227 -14.95 11.93 14.72
N THR A 228 -14.15 12.88 15.18
CA THR A 228 -12.96 12.59 15.99
C THR A 228 -13.28 12.47 17.47
N ALA A 229 -14.36 13.13 17.92
CA ALA A 229 -14.81 13.11 19.32
C ALA A 229 -15.77 11.96 19.65
N GLY A 230 -16.06 11.06 18.70
CA GLY A 230 -16.99 9.94 18.90
C GLY A 230 -18.44 10.38 19.07
N GLU A 231 -18.82 11.54 18.51
CA GLU A 231 -20.18 12.08 18.60
C GLU A 231 -21.20 11.08 18.06
N ASN A 232 -22.25 10.83 18.83
CA ASN A 232 -23.35 9.92 18.47
C ASN A 232 -22.89 8.50 18.07
N ALA A 233 -21.74 8.05 18.58
CA ALA A 233 -21.32 6.66 18.46
C ALA A 233 -22.33 5.70 19.10
N ASP A 234 -23.09 6.19 20.09
CA ASP A 234 -24.12 5.46 20.85
C ASP A 234 -23.53 4.18 21.51
N GLY A 235 -22.28 4.27 21.99
CA GLY A 235 -21.59 3.21 22.72
C GLY A 235 -20.14 3.00 22.31
N VAL A 236 -19.55 1.94 22.84
CA VAL A 236 -18.13 1.56 22.63
C VAL A 236 -18.02 0.09 22.26
N VAL A 237 -17.19 -0.20 21.27
CA VAL A 237 -16.88 -1.56 20.79
C VAL A 237 -15.43 -1.96 21.12
N SER A 238 -14.51 -1.00 21.28
CA SER A 238 -13.13 -1.24 21.71
C SER A 238 -12.97 -1.14 23.23
N ALA A 239 -13.65 -2.02 23.97
CA ALA A 239 -13.58 -2.09 25.43
C ALA A 239 -12.40 -2.91 25.97
N THR A 240 -11.62 -3.54 25.08
CA THR A 240 -10.45 -4.35 25.40
C THR A 240 -9.29 -3.94 24.50
N GLN A 241 -8.07 -4.03 25.03
CA GLN A 241 -6.85 -3.69 24.30
C GLN A 241 -6.09 -4.97 23.94
N PRO A 242 -6.05 -5.38 22.64
CA PRO A 242 -5.40 -6.60 22.19
C PRO A 242 -3.86 -6.53 22.09
N PHE A 243 -3.28 -5.33 22.16
CA PHE A 243 -1.85 -5.06 22.05
C PHE A 243 -1.36 -4.23 23.24
N ALA A 244 -0.13 -3.69 23.20
CA ALA A 244 0.40 -2.80 24.24
C ALA A 244 0.04 -1.31 24.04
N ASN A 245 -0.90 -0.98 23.14
CA ASN A 245 -1.26 0.41 22.84
C ASN A 245 -1.86 1.13 24.06
N LEU A 246 -1.60 2.43 24.17
CA LEU A 246 -1.90 3.26 25.33
C LEU A 246 -2.78 4.46 25.00
N THR A 247 -3.44 4.99 26.02
CA THR A 247 -4.12 6.29 26.00
C THR A 247 -3.99 6.97 27.37
N PHE A 248 -4.57 8.16 27.51
CA PHE A 248 -4.61 8.90 28.78
C PHE A 248 -5.59 8.29 29.78
N GLY A 249 -5.41 8.57 31.06
CA GLY A 249 -6.12 7.91 32.17
C GLY A 249 -7.64 8.04 32.19
N SER A 250 -8.23 8.96 31.43
CA SER A 250 -9.69 9.08 31.25
C SER A 250 -10.16 8.67 29.84
N GLY A 251 -9.32 7.95 29.09
CA GLY A 251 -9.56 7.54 27.71
C GLY A 251 -9.04 8.54 26.66
N PRO A 252 -9.31 8.30 25.37
CA PRO A 252 -8.76 9.09 24.26
C PRO A 252 -9.14 10.57 24.28
N GLY A 253 -10.33 10.92 24.79
CA GLY A 253 -10.80 12.30 24.94
C GLY A 253 -10.38 12.98 26.25
N SER A 254 -9.30 12.53 26.90
CA SER A 254 -8.84 13.11 28.18
C SER A 254 -8.37 14.54 28.06
N THR A 255 -8.61 15.34 29.10
CA THR A 255 -8.18 16.74 29.19
C THR A 255 -7.28 16.94 30.42
N LYS A 256 -6.57 18.06 30.46
CA LYS A 256 -5.84 18.46 31.66
C LYS A 256 -6.80 19.10 32.66
N ALA A 257 -6.69 18.72 33.94
CA ALA A 257 -7.47 19.34 35.01
C ALA A 257 -7.34 20.88 34.96
N GLY A 258 -8.47 21.58 34.92
CA GLY A 258 -8.52 23.04 34.85
C GLY A 258 -8.23 23.64 33.46
N SER A 259 -8.08 22.81 32.41
CA SER A 259 -8.02 23.28 31.02
C SER A 259 -9.42 23.52 30.44
N VAL A 260 -9.49 23.88 29.15
CA VAL A 260 -10.72 24.26 28.45
C VAL A 260 -11.72 23.11 28.24
N GLY A 261 -11.31 21.86 28.44
CA GLY A 261 -12.17 20.70 28.29
C GLY A 261 -12.50 20.00 29.62
N VAL A 262 -13.52 19.14 29.61
CA VAL A 262 -14.21 18.70 30.83
C VAL A 262 -13.72 17.37 31.43
N ASN A 263 -12.99 16.55 30.66
CA ASN A 263 -12.57 15.19 31.07
C ASN A 263 -11.20 15.19 31.81
N GLY A 264 -11.11 15.96 32.90
CA GLY A 264 -9.85 16.36 33.52
C GLY A 264 -9.30 15.46 34.64
N SER A 265 -10.02 14.41 35.06
CA SER A 265 -9.59 13.55 36.18
C SER A 265 -9.87 12.05 35.94
N PRO A 266 -8.85 11.18 36.03
CA PRO A 266 -7.42 11.51 36.12
C PRO A 266 -6.90 12.28 34.90
N GLY A 267 -7.67 12.35 33.81
CA GLY A 267 -7.38 13.13 32.62
C GLY A 267 -6.06 12.72 32.00
N VAL A 268 -5.27 13.70 31.55
CA VAL A 268 -3.95 13.45 30.93
C VAL A 268 -2.83 13.16 31.93
N SER A 269 -3.10 13.12 33.25
CA SER A 269 -2.04 12.97 34.27
C SER A 269 -1.48 11.55 34.41
N THR A 270 -2.17 10.56 33.85
CA THR A 270 -1.79 9.15 33.87
C THR A 270 -2.02 8.53 32.49
N SER A 271 -1.49 7.33 32.27
CA SER A 271 -1.79 6.50 31.10
C SER A 271 -2.53 5.24 31.50
N MET A 272 -3.23 4.65 30.53
CA MET A 272 -3.89 3.35 30.64
C MET A 272 -3.80 2.61 29.31
N ALA A 273 -4.17 1.32 29.29
CA ALA A 273 -4.36 0.58 28.05
C ALA A 273 -5.40 1.28 27.17
N LEU A 274 -5.14 1.36 25.86
CA LEU A 274 -6.04 2.03 24.92
C LEU A 274 -7.37 1.27 24.80
N ILE A 275 -8.36 1.77 25.53
CA ILE A 275 -9.77 1.41 25.40
C ILE A 275 -10.56 2.69 25.17
N GLU A 276 -11.63 2.60 24.40
CA GLU A 276 -12.53 3.74 24.22
C GLU A 276 -13.41 3.94 25.45
N THR A 277 -13.83 5.18 25.67
CA THR A 277 -14.73 5.56 26.76
C THR A 277 -15.88 6.41 26.20
N VAL A 278 -16.96 6.54 26.96
CA VAL A 278 -18.08 7.44 26.60
C VAL A 278 -17.79 8.92 26.94
N ALA A 279 -16.64 9.20 27.57
CA ALA A 279 -16.25 10.55 27.97
C ALA A 279 -15.42 11.21 26.87
N ARG A 280 -15.78 12.45 26.52
CA ARG A 280 -15.05 13.24 25.52
C ARG A 280 -14.49 14.52 26.10
N ALA A 281 -13.63 15.18 25.34
CA ALA A 281 -12.92 16.36 25.80
C ALA A 281 -13.83 17.59 26.00
N GLU A 282 -14.84 17.78 25.15
CA GLU A 282 -15.64 19.01 25.10
C GLU A 282 -16.82 19.04 26.09
N ASP A 283 -17.52 17.93 26.32
CA ASP A 283 -18.67 17.85 27.21
C ASP A 283 -18.97 16.40 27.68
N SER A 284 -20.13 16.21 28.32
CA SER A 284 -20.65 14.92 28.79
C SER A 284 -21.84 14.40 27.94
N ASN A 285 -21.75 14.45 26.61
CA ASN A 285 -22.78 13.91 25.73
C ASN A 285 -23.00 12.41 25.98
N PRO A 286 -24.20 11.98 26.43
CA PRO A 286 -24.48 10.57 26.72
C PRO A 286 -24.48 9.67 25.48
N ARG A 287 -24.50 10.26 24.28
CA ARG A 287 -24.41 9.55 22.99
C ARG A 287 -22.99 9.46 22.44
N ALA A 288 -22.02 10.08 23.11
CA ALA A 288 -20.61 9.93 22.77
C ALA A 288 -20.11 8.51 23.08
N GLY A 289 -19.01 8.11 22.45
CA GLY A 289 -18.47 6.77 22.62
C GLY A 289 -17.22 6.56 21.79
N GLU A 290 -17.21 5.47 21.01
CA GLU A 290 -16.08 5.05 20.20
C GLU A 290 -15.49 6.21 19.37
N THR A 291 -14.21 6.51 19.57
CA THR A 291 -13.43 7.35 18.67
C THR A 291 -12.63 6.49 17.67
N PRO A 292 -12.03 7.08 16.62
CA PRO A 292 -11.16 6.30 15.73
C PRO A 292 -9.84 5.83 16.37
N CYS A 293 -9.49 6.29 17.58
CA CYS A 293 -8.18 6.06 18.20
C CYS A 293 -7.81 4.58 18.30
N SER A 294 -8.71 3.77 18.86
CA SER A 294 -8.49 2.33 19.01
C SER A 294 -8.43 1.58 17.69
N GLY A 295 -9.13 2.06 16.65
CA GLY A 295 -9.00 1.47 15.31
C GLY A 295 -7.66 1.78 14.67
N THR A 296 -7.22 3.03 14.76
CA THR A 296 -5.95 3.51 14.21
C THR A 296 -4.77 2.78 14.81
N ALA A 297 -4.65 2.80 16.14
CA ALA A 297 -3.52 2.22 16.84
C ALA A 297 -3.44 0.69 16.66
N ASN A 298 -4.56 -0.01 16.85
CA ASN A 298 -4.54 -1.48 16.81
C ASN A 298 -4.29 -1.99 15.38
N TYR A 299 -4.91 -1.38 14.37
CA TYR A 299 -4.72 -1.83 13.00
C TYR A 299 -3.30 -1.52 12.47
N ALA A 300 -2.67 -0.44 12.96
CA ALA A 300 -1.27 -0.15 12.62
C ALA A 300 -0.32 -1.24 13.14
N VAL A 301 -0.51 -1.73 14.38
CA VAL A 301 0.26 -2.86 14.94
C VAL A 301 0.02 -4.14 14.15
N GLU A 302 -1.25 -4.48 13.89
CA GLU A 302 -1.62 -5.66 13.13
C GLU A 302 -0.98 -5.68 11.73
N ARG A 303 -1.01 -4.53 11.04
CA ARG A 303 -0.38 -4.40 9.73
C ARG A 303 1.14 -4.48 9.80
N ALA A 304 1.76 -3.85 10.80
CA ALA A 304 3.21 -3.92 11.00
C ALA A 304 3.69 -5.37 11.23
N LEU A 305 2.95 -6.15 12.03
CA LEU A 305 3.21 -7.59 12.24
C LEU A 305 3.06 -8.39 10.94
N ARG A 306 1.93 -8.24 10.24
CA ARG A 306 1.66 -8.97 8.98
C ARG A 306 2.68 -8.64 7.89
N GLY A 307 3.17 -7.40 7.87
CA GLY A 307 4.20 -6.95 6.94
C GLY A 307 5.63 -7.33 7.34
N GLY A 308 5.84 -7.95 8.50
CA GLY A 308 7.18 -8.30 9.01
C GLY A 308 8.04 -7.09 9.40
N HIS A 309 7.42 -5.94 9.66
CA HIS A 309 8.12 -4.72 10.10
C HIS A 309 8.50 -4.77 11.58
N ILE A 310 7.76 -5.55 12.36
CA ILE A 310 7.99 -5.84 13.78
C ILE A 310 7.79 -7.33 14.02
N VAL A 311 8.45 -7.87 15.06
CA VAL A 311 8.37 -9.29 15.39
C VAL A 311 7.30 -9.51 16.47
N GLU A 312 7.30 -8.67 17.49
CA GLU A 312 6.36 -8.74 18.61
C GLU A 312 5.43 -7.52 18.61
N ALA A 313 4.19 -7.71 19.07
CA ALA A 313 3.22 -6.61 19.13
C ALA A 313 3.68 -5.43 20.01
N ASP A 314 4.52 -5.72 21.00
CA ASP A 314 5.04 -4.74 21.96
C ASP A 314 6.20 -3.90 21.40
N ASP A 315 6.73 -4.24 20.22
CA ASP A 315 7.78 -3.48 19.54
C ASP A 315 7.26 -2.17 18.93
N TYR A 316 5.93 -2.00 18.84
CA TYR A 316 5.29 -0.82 18.28
C TYR A 316 4.11 -0.34 19.12
N VAL A 317 4.41 0.46 20.14
CA VAL A 317 3.38 1.00 21.03
C VAL A 317 2.87 2.35 20.52
N ASN A 318 1.57 2.39 20.25
CA ASN A 318 0.88 3.62 19.88
C ASN A 318 0.21 4.23 21.11
N PHE A 319 0.52 5.49 21.39
CA PHE A 319 -0.20 6.29 22.39
C PHE A 319 -1.23 7.15 21.66
N ALA A 320 -2.51 6.81 21.74
CA ALA A 320 -3.57 7.43 20.95
C ALA A 320 -4.50 8.32 21.77
N TRP A 321 -4.85 9.48 21.21
CA TRP A 321 -5.79 10.42 21.82
C TRP A 321 -6.48 11.29 20.78
N THR A 322 -7.53 12.01 21.20
CA THR A 322 -8.22 12.98 20.35
C THR A 322 -8.29 14.38 20.98
N SER A 323 -8.12 15.40 20.14
CA SER A 323 -8.31 16.81 20.45
C SER A 323 -9.50 17.44 19.70
N GLY A 324 -10.43 16.61 19.22
CA GLY A 324 -11.58 17.03 18.43
C GLY A 324 -12.59 17.89 19.18
N HIS A 325 -13.30 18.75 18.44
CA HIS A 325 -14.44 19.52 18.97
C HIS A 325 -15.63 19.47 17.99
N THR A 326 -16.79 19.04 18.47
CA THR A 326 -18.01 18.99 17.69
C THR A 326 -18.40 20.37 17.17
N GLY A 327 -18.73 20.44 15.88
CA GLY A 327 -19.23 21.65 15.23
C GLY A 327 -18.20 22.76 15.01
N TYR A 328 -16.90 22.53 15.23
CA TYR A 328 -15.90 23.57 15.00
C TYR A 328 -15.43 23.66 13.54
N SER A 329 -15.29 24.90 13.05
CA SER A 329 -14.52 25.19 11.84
C SER A 329 -13.02 25.07 12.12
N ILE A 330 -12.20 25.01 11.07
CA ILE A 330 -10.75 25.00 11.24
C ILE A 330 -10.22 26.24 11.97
N ASP A 331 -10.87 27.39 11.82
CA ASP A 331 -10.49 28.61 12.55
C ASP A 331 -10.74 28.47 14.06
N GLN A 332 -11.84 27.83 14.45
CA GLN A 332 -12.14 27.57 15.86
C GLN A 332 -11.19 26.53 16.45
N LEU A 333 -10.78 25.52 15.69
CA LEU A 333 -9.77 24.54 16.12
C LEU A 333 -8.35 25.12 16.18
N THR A 334 -8.06 26.13 15.37
CA THR A 334 -6.75 26.80 15.31
C THR A 334 -6.62 27.90 16.36
N ASN A 335 -7.74 28.41 16.89
CA ASN A 335 -7.74 29.46 17.91
C ASN A 335 -6.97 29.00 19.17
N ASP A 336 -6.34 29.93 19.87
CA ASP A 336 -5.44 29.56 20.97
C ASP A 336 -6.16 28.94 22.18
N ALA A 337 -7.46 29.21 22.33
CA ALA A 337 -8.27 28.67 23.41
C ALA A 337 -8.43 27.15 23.27
N TRP A 338 -8.93 26.67 22.12
CA TRP A 338 -9.09 25.23 21.90
C TRP A 338 -7.77 24.55 21.57
N PHE A 339 -6.89 25.21 20.81
CA PHE A 339 -5.56 24.67 20.52
C PHE A 339 -4.73 24.41 21.79
N GLN A 340 -5.04 25.09 22.92
CA GLN A 340 -4.45 24.76 24.21
C GLN A 340 -4.72 23.31 24.66
N LEU A 341 -5.88 22.72 24.33
CA LEU A 341 -6.16 21.32 24.64
C LEU A 341 -5.14 20.39 23.98
N LEU A 342 -4.91 20.57 22.67
CA LEU A 342 -3.91 19.79 21.91
C LEU A 342 -2.52 19.98 22.52
N ARG A 343 -2.17 21.22 22.89
CA ARG A 343 -0.90 21.54 23.55
C ARG A 343 -0.73 20.79 24.88
N ASP A 344 -1.75 20.83 25.73
CA ASP A 344 -1.75 20.13 27.02
C ASP A 344 -1.61 18.61 26.86
N GLN A 345 -2.26 18.03 25.85
CA GLN A 345 -2.15 16.59 25.56
C GLN A 345 -0.75 16.22 25.04
N VAL A 346 -0.17 17.02 24.14
CA VAL A 346 1.21 16.81 23.67
C VAL A 346 2.21 16.91 24.84
N ASP A 347 2.08 17.93 25.70
CA ASP A 347 2.91 18.09 26.89
C ASP A 347 2.80 16.87 27.83
N ALA A 348 1.57 16.36 28.04
CA ALA A 348 1.34 15.20 28.88
C ALA A 348 1.89 13.90 28.29
N PHE A 349 1.73 13.68 26.98
CA PHE A 349 2.31 12.52 26.29
C PHE A 349 3.83 12.50 26.46
N VAL A 350 4.51 13.62 26.19
CA VAL A 350 5.96 13.75 26.36
C VAL A 350 6.38 13.49 27.80
N ALA A 351 5.65 14.05 28.77
CA ALA A 351 5.93 13.83 30.19
C ALA A 351 5.77 12.35 30.60
N LEU A 352 4.71 11.68 30.15
CA LEU A 352 4.45 10.27 30.45
C LEU A 352 5.50 9.34 29.80
N ALA A 353 5.84 9.58 28.53
CA ALA A 353 6.86 8.81 27.84
C ALA A 353 8.24 8.97 28.51
N THR A 354 8.59 10.21 28.86
CA THR A 354 9.84 10.52 29.58
C THR A 354 9.88 9.86 30.95
N ALA A 355 8.80 9.93 31.73
CA ALA A 355 8.71 9.29 33.03
C ALA A 355 8.81 7.76 32.95
N ALA A 356 8.34 7.16 31.85
CA ALA A 356 8.48 5.74 31.55
C ALA A 356 9.87 5.36 30.97
N GLY A 357 10.76 6.32 30.77
CA GLY A 357 12.08 6.09 30.16
C GLY A 357 12.02 5.67 28.69
N LYS A 358 10.97 6.11 27.96
CA LYS A 358 10.70 5.72 26.57
C LYS A 358 11.09 6.82 25.59
N THR A 359 11.74 6.42 24.51
CA THR A 359 11.89 7.28 23.33
C THR A 359 10.54 7.48 22.67
N HIS A 360 10.30 8.67 22.10
CA HIS A 360 8.97 9.00 21.59
C HIS A 360 8.99 10.00 20.44
N ASN A 361 7.93 9.98 19.62
CA ASN A 361 7.67 10.93 18.54
C ASN A 361 6.16 11.13 18.31
N ILE A 362 5.78 12.10 17.48
CA ILE A 362 4.43 12.31 16.97
C ILE A 362 4.57 12.58 15.45
N PRO A 363 4.56 11.53 14.61
CA PRO A 363 4.85 11.66 13.17
C PRO A 363 3.62 12.06 12.33
N CYS A 364 2.41 11.83 12.83
CA CYS A 364 1.17 12.04 12.09
C CYS A 364 0.09 12.70 12.94
N ILE A 365 -0.73 13.53 12.29
CA ILE A 365 -2.07 13.93 12.75
C ILE A 365 -3.12 13.37 11.82
N PHE A 366 -4.15 12.75 12.39
CA PHE A 366 -5.30 12.23 11.65
C PHE A 366 -6.43 13.25 11.72
N TRP A 367 -6.91 13.68 10.56
CA TRP A 367 -7.79 14.84 10.42
C TRP A 367 -9.15 14.46 9.86
N VAL A 368 -10.21 14.78 10.61
CA VAL A 368 -11.60 14.64 10.14
C VAL A 368 -12.35 15.93 10.44
N GLN A 369 -12.41 16.82 9.46
CA GLN A 369 -13.08 18.12 9.58
C GLN A 369 -13.40 18.69 8.20
N GLY A 370 -14.44 19.52 8.15
CA GLY A 370 -14.75 20.36 6.98
C GLY A 370 -16.21 20.77 6.93
N ASN A 371 -17.11 20.04 7.58
CA ASN A 371 -18.56 20.29 7.52
C ASN A 371 -18.93 21.69 8.00
N ASN A 372 -18.29 22.17 9.07
CA ASN A 372 -18.57 23.50 9.58
C ASN A 372 -17.94 24.61 8.71
N ASP A 373 -16.87 24.30 7.97
CA ASP A 373 -16.31 25.21 6.96
C ASP A 373 -17.19 25.31 5.72
N VAL A 374 -17.89 24.22 5.33
CA VAL A 374 -18.96 24.29 4.32
C VAL A 374 -20.07 25.23 4.80
N THR A 375 -20.50 25.07 6.06
CA THR A 375 -21.57 25.91 6.65
C THR A 375 -21.13 27.38 6.78
N ALA A 376 -19.86 27.63 7.09
CA ALA A 376 -19.28 28.96 7.17
C ALA A 376 -19.01 29.60 5.79
N GLY A 377 -19.12 28.85 4.70
CA GLY A 377 -18.82 29.34 3.35
C GLY A 377 -17.32 29.57 3.11
N THR A 378 -16.45 28.79 3.77
CA THR A 378 -15.01 28.86 3.53
C THR A 378 -14.72 28.38 2.11
N GLY A 379 -14.25 29.28 1.23
CA GLY A 379 -13.91 28.92 -0.14
C GLY A 379 -12.67 28.03 -0.26
N TYR A 380 -12.55 27.34 -1.40
CA TYR A 380 -11.49 26.37 -1.73
C TYR A 380 -10.08 26.83 -1.32
N ALA A 381 -9.63 27.99 -1.80
CA ALA A 381 -8.28 28.50 -1.54
C ALA A 381 -8.07 28.88 -0.06
N GLY A 382 -9.12 29.42 0.58
CA GLY A 382 -9.10 29.76 1.99
C GLY A 382 -8.95 28.52 2.87
N TYR A 383 -9.66 27.45 2.55
CA TYR A 383 -9.56 26.19 3.28
C TYR A 383 -8.17 25.55 3.12
N GLN A 384 -7.61 25.52 1.90
CA GLN A 384 -6.25 25.02 1.68
C GLN A 384 -5.20 25.77 2.51
N ALA A 385 -5.26 27.10 2.53
CA ALA A 385 -4.35 27.92 3.31
C ALA A 385 -4.45 27.62 4.82
N LYS A 386 -5.68 27.48 5.35
CA LYS A 386 -5.93 27.14 6.75
C LYS A 386 -5.42 25.75 7.12
N MET A 387 -5.62 24.76 6.25
CA MET A 387 -5.11 23.39 6.44
C MET A 387 -3.58 23.35 6.53
N LYS A 388 -2.90 24.04 5.61
CA LYS A 388 -1.43 24.20 5.64
C LYS A 388 -0.95 24.87 6.92
N ALA A 389 -1.61 25.97 7.32
CA ALA A 389 -1.28 26.69 8.54
C ALA A 389 -1.50 25.84 9.80
N TYR A 390 -2.60 25.08 9.87
CA TYR A 390 -2.89 24.20 11.00
C TYR A 390 -1.85 23.09 11.14
N ARG A 391 -1.53 22.39 10.04
CA ARG A 391 -0.48 21.34 10.04
C ARG A 391 0.85 21.89 10.57
N LEU A 392 1.29 23.04 10.05
CA LEU A 392 2.52 23.69 10.47
C LEU A 392 2.48 24.16 11.92
N LYS A 393 1.34 24.63 12.41
CA LYS A 393 1.16 25.03 13.83
C LYS A 393 1.31 23.83 14.76
N VAL A 394 0.75 22.67 14.40
CA VAL A 394 0.94 21.43 15.16
C VAL A 394 2.40 20.97 15.09
N GLU A 395 2.99 20.91 13.90
CA GLU A 395 4.39 20.53 13.68
C GLU A 395 5.35 21.37 14.53
N ALA A 396 5.24 22.70 14.46
CA ALA A 396 6.08 23.61 15.23
C ALA A 396 5.93 23.38 16.74
N TYR A 397 4.72 23.10 17.22
CA TYR A 397 4.51 22.83 18.64
C TYR A 397 5.11 21.47 19.05
N VAL A 398 4.87 20.41 18.28
CA VAL A 398 5.47 19.09 18.53
C VAL A 398 7.00 19.17 18.56
N GLN A 399 7.61 19.82 17.57
CA GLN A 399 9.07 19.99 17.50
C GLN A 399 9.63 20.86 18.63
N SER A 400 8.83 21.77 19.21
CA SER A 400 9.22 22.52 20.41
C SER A 400 9.29 21.65 21.67
N LYS A 401 8.65 20.47 21.66
CA LYS A 401 8.59 19.52 22.79
C LYS A 401 9.45 18.28 22.57
N ILE A 402 9.65 17.89 21.32
CA ILE A 402 10.41 16.73 20.89
C ILE A 402 11.39 17.22 19.82
N ALA A 403 12.60 17.58 20.24
CA ALA A 403 13.56 18.30 19.39
C ALA A 403 14.01 17.50 18.15
N ASP A 404 14.00 16.17 18.23
CA ASP A 404 14.36 15.25 17.15
C ASP A 404 13.12 14.65 16.44
N ASN A 405 11.94 15.25 16.61
CA ASN A 405 10.76 14.92 15.83
C ASN A 405 10.93 15.43 14.40
N GLY A 406 10.81 14.54 13.43
CA GLY A 406 10.75 14.90 12.02
C GLY A 406 9.48 15.70 11.67
N PRO A 407 9.20 15.86 10.37
CA PRO A 407 7.97 16.48 9.91
C PRO A 407 6.72 15.76 10.42
N VAL A 408 5.61 16.49 10.58
CA VAL A 408 4.32 15.95 10.99
C VAL A 408 3.39 15.88 9.78
N ALA A 409 3.07 14.65 9.35
CA ALA A 409 2.12 14.39 8.28
C ALA A 409 0.66 14.62 8.73
N MET A 410 -0.19 15.06 7.82
CA MET A 410 -1.64 15.12 8.01
C MET A 410 -2.33 14.08 7.12
N VAL A 411 -3.02 13.13 7.74
CA VAL A 411 -3.79 12.08 7.06
C VAL A 411 -5.28 12.39 7.21
N MET A 412 -5.96 12.62 6.09
CA MET A 412 -7.31 13.19 6.08
C MET A 412 -8.37 12.20 5.60
N VAL A 413 -9.58 12.37 6.14
CA VAL A 413 -10.82 11.93 5.49
C VAL A 413 -11.37 13.07 4.64
N GLN A 414 -11.96 12.74 3.49
CA GLN A 414 -12.68 13.73 2.70
C GLN A 414 -14.05 14.07 3.30
N THR A 415 -14.36 15.36 3.36
CA THR A 415 -15.65 15.90 3.76
C THR A 415 -16.76 15.45 2.80
N GLU A 416 -17.77 14.77 3.32
CA GLU A 416 -18.96 14.36 2.56
C GLU A 416 -20.16 15.29 2.74
N TYR A 417 -20.19 16.06 3.83
CA TYR A 417 -21.29 16.98 4.12
C TYR A 417 -21.30 18.14 3.15
N GLY A 418 -22.48 18.45 2.60
CA GLY A 418 -22.68 19.65 1.82
C GLY A 418 -22.13 19.60 0.39
N LEU A 419 -21.73 18.43 -0.12
CA LEU A 419 -21.20 18.29 -1.48
C LEU A 419 -22.14 18.78 -2.59
N THR A 420 -23.45 18.65 -2.39
CA THR A 420 -24.47 19.19 -3.32
C THR A 420 -24.67 20.71 -3.22
N ILE A 421 -24.14 21.34 -2.16
CA ILE A 421 -24.26 22.78 -1.87
C ILE A 421 -22.97 23.49 -2.28
N ASP A 422 -21.84 23.05 -1.71
CA ASP A 422 -20.51 23.55 -1.99
C ASP A 422 -19.49 22.40 -1.86
N ASN A 423 -18.81 22.08 -2.96
CA ASN A 423 -17.78 21.04 -3.00
C ASN A 423 -16.35 21.60 -2.82
N SER A 424 -16.20 22.90 -2.54
CA SER A 424 -14.91 23.59 -2.37
C SER A 424 -14.02 22.90 -1.34
N ILE A 425 -14.59 22.51 -0.20
CA ILE A 425 -13.84 21.88 0.90
C ILE A 425 -13.32 20.49 0.50
N ALA A 426 -14.19 19.66 -0.08
CA ALA A 426 -13.85 18.31 -0.49
C ALA A 426 -12.82 18.29 -1.63
N LEU A 427 -12.94 19.21 -2.60
CA LEU A 427 -11.97 19.37 -3.67
C LEU A 427 -10.64 19.92 -3.16
N ALA A 428 -10.66 20.87 -2.22
CA ALA A 428 -9.45 21.38 -1.56
C ALA A 428 -8.66 20.26 -0.86
N GLN A 429 -9.35 19.36 -0.16
CA GLN A 429 -8.73 18.20 0.51
C GLN A 429 -8.10 17.21 -0.49
N VAL A 430 -8.79 16.93 -1.60
CA VAL A 430 -8.26 16.07 -2.67
C VAL A 430 -7.01 16.69 -3.30
N ASP A 431 -7.03 17.98 -3.58
CA ASP A 431 -5.91 18.64 -4.23
C ASP A 431 -4.70 18.78 -3.30
N LEU A 432 -4.91 19.06 -2.00
CA LEU A 432 -3.84 18.98 -1.01
C LEU A 432 -3.18 17.60 -1.00
N ALA A 433 -3.98 16.52 -0.97
CA ALA A 433 -3.43 15.15 -0.97
C ALA A 433 -2.67 14.81 -2.26
N LYS A 434 -3.08 15.37 -3.41
CA LYS A 434 -2.40 15.19 -4.70
C LYS A 434 -1.08 15.94 -4.77
N SER A 435 -1.04 17.21 -4.39
CA SER A 435 0.07 18.12 -4.73
C SER A 435 0.98 18.47 -3.56
N GLU A 436 0.52 18.39 -2.32
CA GLU A 436 1.27 18.91 -1.18
C GLU A 436 2.03 17.81 -0.42
N PRO A 437 3.33 18.03 -0.13
CA PRO A 437 4.07 17.23 0.83
C PRO A 437 3.35 17.16 2.17
N HIS A 438 3.39 16.00 2.82
CA HIS A 438 2.80 15.76 4.15
C HIS A 438 1.27 15.86 4.23
N PHE A 439 0.56 15.92 3.10
CA PHE A 439 -0.89 15.76 3.06
C PHE A 439 -1.24 14.45 2.37
N TYR A 440 -2.00 13.61 3.07
CA TYR A 440 -2.43 12.29 2.61
C TYR A 440 -3.93 12.12 2.85
N MET A 441 -4.55 11.20 2.13
CA MET A 441 -5.98 10.93 2.21
C MET A 441 -6.24 9.43 2.26
N VAL A 442 -7.19 9.00 3.10
CA VAL A 442 -7.65 7.60 3.16
C VAL A 442 -8.94 7.37 2.37
N GLY A 443 -9.64 8.44 2.01
CA GLY A 443 -10.89 8.43 1.25
C GLY A 443 -12.03 9.15 1.99
N PRO A 444 -13.27 9.04 1.48
CA PRO A 444 -14.49 9.48 2.17
C PRO A 444 -14.99 8.43 3.17
N THR A 445 -16.07 8.76 3.88
CA THR A 445 -16.71 7.90 4.90
C THR A 445 -18.02 7.26 4.45
N TRP A 446 -18.52 7.56 3.25
CA TRP A 446 -19.89 7.20 2.84
C TRP A 446 -20.21 5.70 2.85
N HIS A 447 -19.21 4.82 2.80
CA HIS A 447 -19.38 3.36 2.88
C HIS A 447 -19.43 2.83 4.31
N LEU A 448 -19.09 3.67 5.29
CA LEU A 448 -19.09 3.32 6.69
C LEU A 448 -20.51 3.44 7.28
N PRO A 449 -20.83 2.66 8.32
CA PRO A 449 -22.15 2.69 8.93
C PRO A 449 -22.35 4.00 9.70
N HIS A 450 -23.39 4.73 9.30
CA HIS A 450 -23.84 5.99 9.90
C HIS A 450 -25.07 5.79 10.78
N VAL A 451 -25.26 6.69 11.74
CA VAL A 451 -26.54 6.86 12.42
C VAL A 451 -27.61 7.23 11.38
N THR A 452 -28.78 6.62 11.46
CA THR A 452 -29.82 6.59 10.40
C THR A 452 -30.38 7.94 9.93
N THR A 453 -29.97 9.08 10.48
CA THR A 453 -30.49 10.41 10.18
C THR A 453 -29.44 11.53 10.17
N GLU A 454 -28.15 11.21 10.33
CA GLU A 454 -27.10 12.21 10.58
C GLU A 454 -25.80 11.87 9.84
N SER A 455 -24.86 12.81 9.82
CA SER A 455 -23.49 12.61 9.31
C SER A 455 -22.59 11.85 10.28
N HIS A 456 -23.08 11.43 11.44
CA HIS A 456 -22.27 10.76 12.47
C HIS A 456 -22.20 9.25 12.24
N LEU A 457 -21.04 8.67 12.53
CA LEU A 457 -20.83 7.23 12.47
C LEU A 457 -21.42 6.55 13.73
N VAL A 458 -21.85 5.30 13.60
CA VAL A 458 -22.08 4.46 14.80
C VAL A 458 -20.73 3.97 15.33
N ALA A 459 -20.68 3.41 16.55
CA ALA A 459 -19.44 2.89 17.14
C ALA A 459 -18.63 1.98 16.20
N ALA A 460 -19.28 1.05 15.50
CA ALA A 460 -18.60 0.20 14.50
C ALA A 460 -17.99 1.01 13.35
N GLY A 461 -18.64 2.10 12.92
CA GLY A 461 -18.12 2.99 11.88
C GLY A 461 -16.89 3.76 12.32
N TYR A 462 -16.85 4.24 13.57
CA TYR A 462 -15.67 4.89 14.14
C TYR A 462 -14.47 3.96 14.22
N LYS A 463 -14.67 2.74 14.72
CA LYS A 463 -13.63 1.71 14.76
C LYS A 463 -13.12 1.38 13.35
N TRP A 464 -14.02 1.22 12.39
CA TRP A 464 -13.67 0.91 11.00
C TRP A 464 -12.91 2.06 10.32
N LEU A 465 -13.32 3.32 10.53
CA LEU A 465 -12.56 4.50 10.11
C LEU A 465 -11.14 4.49 10.69
N GLY A 466 -11.03 4.17 11.99
CA GLY A 466 -9.73 4.00 12.63
C GLY A 466 -8.84 2.99 11.89
N CYS A 467 -9.37 1.85 11.43
CA CYS A 467 -8.57 0.88 10.67
C CYS A 467 -8.01 1.46 9.35
N TYR A 468 -8.77 2.32 8.65
CA TYR A 468 -8.25 3.04 7.48
C TYR A 468 -7.08 3.96 7.83
N PHE A 469 -7.19 4.69 8.95
CA PHE A 469 -6.09 5.50 9.46
C PHE A 469 -4.91 4.65 9.93
N GLY A 470 -5.15 3.51 10.56
CA GLY A 470 -4.10 2.59 11.00
C GLY A 470 -3.30 2.02 9.83
N ARG A 471 -3.99 1.72 8.71
CA ARG A 471 -3.31 1.34 7.47
C ARG A 471 -2.39 2.46 6.98
N ALA A 472 -2.94 3.67 6.85
CA ALA A 472 -2.16 4.82 6.40
C ALA A 472 -0.97 5.11 7.33
N LYS A 473 -1.15 4.93 8.65
CA LYS A 473 -0.10 5.09 9.66
C LYS A 473 1.04 4.11 9.42
N ALA A 474 0.75 2.82 9.28
CA ALA A 474 1.78 1.81 9.02
C ALA A 474 2.47 2.04 7.66
N GLN A 475 1.74 2.45 6.63
CA GLN A 475 2.34 2.81 5.34
C GLN A 475 3.32 3.99 5.45
N LEU A 476 2.95 5.02 6.21
CA LEU A 476 3.78 6.19 6.40
C LEU A 476 4.98 5.93 7.31
N GLU A 477 4.80 5.19 8.40
CA GLU A 477 5.84 5.00 9.42
C GLU A 477 6.72 3.79 9.14
N MET A 478 6.15 2.65 8.75
CA MET A 478 6.91 1.41 8.59
C MET A 478 7.38 1.21 7.16
N GLU A 479 6.49 1.46 6.19
CA GLU A 479 6.78 1.23 4.77
C GLU A 479 7.46 2.45 4.12
N GLN A 480 7.33 3.63 4.71
CA GLN A 480 7.80 4.92 4.15
C GLN A 480 7.27 5.15 2.73
N VAL A 481 5.97 4.92 2.54
CA VAL A 481 5.23 5.10 1.27
C VAL A 481 3.98 5.94 1.48
N GLU A 482 3.47 6.56 0.41
CA GLU A 482 2.23 7.32 0.48
C GLU A 482 1.01 6.39 0.65
N PRO A 483 0.09 6.69 1.58
CA PRO A 483 -1.23 6.09 1.62
C PRO A 483 -1.95 6.31 0.29
N ASP A 484 -2.29 5.21 -0.38
CA ASP A 484 -2.89 5.25 -1.70
C ASP A 484 -4.43 5.22 -1.62
N TRP A 485 -5.08 5.77 -2.64
CA TRP A 485 -6.53 5.89 -2.75
C TRP A 485 -6.95 5.89 -4.22
N LEU A 486 -8.25 5.72 -4.51
CA LEU A 486 -8.76 5.75 -5.89
C LEU A 486 -8.72 7.16 -6.48
N ARG A 487 -7.62 7.49 -7.15
CA ARG A 487 -7.38 8.81 -7.72
C ARG A 487 -7.74 8.87 -9.20
N LEU A 488 -8.64 9.77 -9.58
CA LEU A 488 -8.92 10.08 -10.99
C LEU A 488 -7.68 10.72 -11.62
N LEU A 489 -7.20 10.13 -12.72
CA LEU A 489 -6.00 10.56 -13.44
C LEU A 489 -6.35 11.33 -14.71
N SER A 490 -7.40 10.92 -15.42
CA SER A 490 -7.85 11.62 -16.61
C SER A 490 -9.31 11.32 -16.92
N VAL A 491 -9.93 12.26 -17.63
CA VAL A 491 -11.22 12.06 -18.29
C VAL A 491 -11.04 12.42 -19.75
N THR A 492 -11.27 11.47 -20.64
CA THR A 492 -11.10 11.67 -22.09
C THR A 492 -12.42 11.47 -22.80
N TYR A 493 -12.65 12.23 -23.87
CA TYR A 493 -13.80 12.07 -24.74
C TYR A 493 -13.34 11.83 -26.18
N ARG A 494 -13.93 10.82 -26.83
CA ARG A 494 -13.75 10.54 -28.27
C ARG A 494 -15.02 9.91 -28.83
N ALA A 495 -15.54 10.47 -29.93
CA ALA A 495 -16.61 9.89 -30.74
C ALA A 495 -17.85 9.39 -29.94
N GLY A 496 -18.31 10.16 -28.94
CA GLY A 496 -19.48 9.82 -28.13
C GLY A 496 -19.18 8.98 -26.89
N GLU A 497 -17.97 8.44 -26.74
CA GLU A 497 -17.51 7.73 -25.55
C GLU A 497 -16.68 8.65 -24.65
N VAL A 498 -16.95 8.61 -23.35
CA VAL A 498 -16.12 9.19 -22.30
C VAL A 498 -15.45 8.09 -21.49
N LYS A 499 -14.18 8.27 -21.15
CA LYS A 499 -13.39 7.34 -20.35
C LYS A 499 -12.83 8.03 -19.12
N PHE A 500 -13.07 7.44 -17.97
CA PHE A 500 -12.51 7.83 -16.68
C PHE A 500 -11.39 6.86 -16.34
N ARG A 501 -10.15 7.36 -16.27
CA ARG A 501 -8.99 6.57 -15.87
C ARG A 501 -8.59 6.90 -14.45
N PHE A 502 -8.33 5.87 -13.65
CA PHE A 502 -7.97 5.98 -12.25
C PHE A 502 -6.56 5.45 -11.99
N ARG A 503 -5.95 5.88 -10.89
CA ARG A 503 -4.95 5.08 -10.20
C ARG A 503 -5.71 4.13 -9.29
N VAL A 504 -5.49 2.84 -9.50
CA VAL A 504 -6.21 1.77 -8.79
C VAL A 504 -5.17 0.93 -8.06
N PRO A 505 -4.99 1.14 -6.74
CA PRO A 505 -3.87 0.53 -6.02
C PRO A 505 -3.93 -0.99 -6.04
N VAL A 506 -5.13 -1.56 -5.95
CA VAL A 506 -5.38 -2.99 -6.20
C VAL A 506 -6.36 -3.15 -7.35
N GLN A 507 -5.87 -3.50 -8.51
CA GLN A 507 -6.66 -3.68 -9.71
C GLN A 507 -7.45 -5.00 -9.69
N PRO A 508 -8.58 -5.09 -10.41
CA PRO A 508 -9.21 -4.03 -11.21
C PRO A 508 -10.04 -3.03 -10.37
N ILE A 509 -10.44 -1.91 -10.98
CA ILE A 509 -11.50 -1.05 -10.44
C ILE A 509 -12.83 -1.81 -10.44
N VAL A 510 -13.64 -1.60 -9.40
CA VAL A 510 -14.94 -2.26 -9.24
C VAL A 510 -16.04 -1.24 -9.03
N ILE A 511 -17.14 -1.45 -9.76
CA ILE A 511 -18.42 -0.82 -9.51
C ILE A 511 -19.15 -1.65 -8.44
N ASP A 512 -19.35 -1.07 -7.26
CA ASP A 512 -19.93 -1.73 -6.09
C ASP A 512 -21.12 -0.93 -5.53
N GLU A 513 -22.33 -1.42 -5.84
CA GLU A 513 -23.58 -0.84 -5.35
C GLU A 513 -23.98 -1.36 -3.97
N SER A 514 -23.27 -2.36 -3.42
CA SER A 514 -23.63 -2.95 -2.13
C SER A 514 -23.23 -2.09 -0.93
N LEU A 515 -22.18 -1.27 -1.07
CA LEU A 515 -21.62 -0.46 0.01
C LEU A 515 -22.56 0.68 0.46
N CYS A 516 -23.20 1.39 -0.47
CA CYS A 516 -24.07 2.54 -0.18
C CYS A 516 -25.40 2.54 -0.95
N GLY A 517 -25.74 1.40 -1.56
CA GLY A 517 -26.85 1.28 -2.49
C GLY A 517 -26.51 1.83 -3.88
N PRO A 518 -27.39 1.62 -4.87
CA PRO A 518 -27.21 2.17 -6.21
C PRO A 518 -27.16 3.70 -6.17
N THR A 519 -26.15 4.27 -6.83
CA THR A 519 -26.02 5.70 -7.11
C THR A 519 -26.30 5.91 -8.59
N VAL A 520 -27.03 6.98 -8.94
CA VAL A 520 -27.26 7.35 -10.35
C VAL A 520 -25.92 7.41 -11.08
N GLN A 521 -25.85 6.75 -12.24
CA GLN A 521 -24.64 6.67 -13.07
C GLN A 521 -23.39 6.21 -12.29
N GLN A 522 -23.56 5.39 -11.24
CA GLN A 522 -22.50 4.91 -10.35
C GLN A 522 -21.70 6.04 -9.67
N GLY A 523 -22.27 7.25 -9.64
CA GLY A 523 -21.61 8.47 -9.14
C GLY A 523 -20.71 9.17 -10.16
N LEU A 524 -20.70 8.75 -11.42
CA LEU A 524 -20.00 9.43 -12.52
C LEU A 524 -20.92 10.49 -13.15
N ALA A 525 -20.36 11.65 -13.48
CA ALA A 525 -21.09 12.70 -14.18
C ALA A 525 -20.17 13.46 -15.15
N ILE A 526 -20.77 14.06 -16.16
CA ILE A 526 -20.15 15.05 -17.02
C ILE A 526 -20.94 16.33 -16.89
N LYS A 527 -20.27 17.44 -16.58
CA LYS A 527 -20.91 18.75 -16.43
C LYS A 527 -20.28 19.76 -17.38
N ASP A 528 -21.12 20.46 -18.12
CA ASP A 528 -20.70 21.58 -18.95
C ASP A 528 -21.57 22.82 -18.68
N SER A 529 -21.39 23.88 -19.49
CA SER A 529 -22.08 25.15 -19.32
C SER A 529 -23.61 25.06 -19.45
N THR A 530 -24.15 23.98 -20.01
CA THR A 530 -25.59 23.75 -20.15
C THR A 530 -26.15 22.77 -19.10
N GLY A 531 -25.28 22.25 -18.22
CA GLY A 531 -25.65 21.34 -17.13
C GLY A 531 -25.04 19.95 -17.29
N LEU A 532 -25.70 18.96 -16.69
CA LEU A 532 -25.25 17.56 -16.72
C LEU A 532 -25.52 16.94 -18.10
N VAL A 533 -24.51 16.25 -18.64
CA VAL A 533 -24.65 15.38 -19.82
C VAL A 533 -25.01 13.97 -19.32
N ALA A 534 -26.14 13.44 -19.78
CA ALA A 534 -26.56 12.10 -19.40
C ALA A 534 -25.57 11.04 -19.90
N LEU A 535 -25.24 10.08 -19.02
CA LEU A 535 -24.38 8.95 -19.30
C LEU A 535 -25.19 7.65 -19.39
N SER A 536 -24.76 6.75 -20.26
CA SER A 536 -25.30 5.38 -20.41
C SER A 536 -24.17 4.39 -20.70
N ASN A 537 -24.45 3.08 -20.72
CA ASN A 537 -23.46 2.02 -21.01
C ASN A 537 -22.18 2.11 -20.15
N ILE A 538 -22.35 2.50 -18.87
CA ILE A 538 -21.27 2.62 -17.91
C ILE A 538 -20.75 1.23 -17.60
N ARG A 539 -19.46 1.00 -17.86
CA ARG A 539 -18.83 -0.31 -17.71
C ARG A 539 -17.33 -0.17 -17.45
N VAL A 540 -16.78 -1.11 -16.69
CA VAL A 540 -15.33 -1.29 -16.57
C VAL A 540 -14.78 -1.76 -17.92
N THR A 541 -13.85 -1.02 -18.50
CA THR A 541 -13.22 -1.33 -19.81
C THR A 541 -11.74 -1.67 -19.71
N GLY A 542 -11.15 -1.51 -18.53
CA GLY A 542 -9.78 -1.90 -18.22
C GLY A 542 -9.59 -2.04 -16.72
N ALA A 543 -8.40 -2.50 -16.32
CA ALA A 543 -8.05 -2.67 -14.90
C ALA A 543 -8.16 -1.36 -14.09
N ASP A 544 -8.05 -0.22 -14.77
CA ASP A 544 -8.06 1.12 -14.19
C ASP A 544 -8.97 2.11 -14.93
N GLU A 545 -9.91 1.61 -15.75
CA GLU A 545 -10.71 2.43 -16.66
C GLU A 545 -12.20 2.07 -16.61
N ILE A 546 -13.04 3.11 -16.56
CA ILE A 546 -14.49 3.01 -16.76
C ILE A 546 -14.87 3.84 -17.98
N SER A 547 -15.63 3.26 -18.89
CA SER A 547 -16.17 3.94 -20.07
C SER A 547 -17.68 4.13 -19.96
N ALA A 548 -18.19 5.22 -20.55
CA ALA A 548 -19.61 5.52 -20.67
C ALA A 548 -19.91 6.20 -22.02
N THR A 549 -21.15 6.08 -22.48
CA THR A 549 -21.65 6.80 -23.66
C THR A 549 -22.30 8.11 -23.22
N CYS A 550 -21.86 9.22 -23.80
CA CYS A 550 -22.48 10.54 -23.60
C CYS A 550 -23.71 10.69 -24.51
N ALA A 551 -24.83 11.17 -23.96
CA ALA A 551 -26.05 11.44 -24.73
C ALA A 551 -25.88 12.57 -25.78
N ARG A 552 -24.87 13.42 -25.60
CA ARG A 552 -24.45 14.45 -26.55
C ARG A 552 -22.97 14.75 -26.37
N VAL A 553 -22.36 15.41 -27.36
CA VAL A 553 -21.00 15.94 -27.23
C VAL A 553 -20.94 16.94 -26.07
N PRO A 554 -20.04 16.75 -25.08
CA PRO A 554 -19.82 17.74 -24.02
C PRO A 554 -19.25 19.04 -24.61
N LEU A 555 -19.66 20.19 -24.09
CA LEU A 555 -19.15 21.48 -24.56
C LEU A 555 -17.72 21.76 -24.08
N ALA A 556 -17.03 22.70 -24.73
CA ALA A 556 -15.71 23.14 -24.30
C ALA A 556 -15.74 23.62 -22.82
N GLY A 557 -14.73 23.23 -22.05
CA GLY A 557 -14.66 23.51 -20.61
C GLY A 557 -15.46 22.55 -19.73
N ALA A 558 -16.02 21.47 -20.29
CA ALA A 558 -16.68 20.43 -19.51
C ALA A 558 -15.71 19.73 -18.53
N THR A 559 -16.23 19.30 -17.38
CA THR A 559 -15.53 18.50 -16.39
C THR A 559 -16.14 17.11 -16.26
N GLY A 560 -15.28 16.11 -16.07
CA GLY A 560 -15.68 14.79 -15.60
C GLY A 560 -15.58 14.74 -14.09
N ARG A 561 -16.66 14.27 -13.47
CA ARG A 561 -16.92 14.36 -12.04
C ARG A 561 -17.20 12.97 -11.50
N VAL A 562 -16.66 12.68 -10.33
CA VAL A 562 -16.83 11.41 -9.61
C VAL A 562 -17.31 11.77 -8.21
N GLY A 563 -18.40 11.18 -7.76
CA GLY A 563 -18.88 11.30 -6.38
C GLY A 563 -19.35 12.71 -5.98
N LEU A 564 -19.66 13.59 -6.93
CA LEU A 564 -20.00 15.00 -6.65
C LEU A 564 -21.46 15.38 -6.90
N ASP A 565 -22.21 14.57 -7.66
CA ASP A 565 -23.50 15.01 -8.23
C ASP A 565 -24.68 14.12 -7.81
N TYR A 566 -24.42 12.87 -7.41
CA TYR A 566 -25.46 11.89 -7.14
C TYR A 566 -25.28 11.24 -5.76
N ARG A 567 -26.40 10.93 -5.11
CA ARG A 567 -26.46 10.29 -3.79
C ARG A 567 -26.87 8.82 -3.91
N GLY A 568 -26.21 7.95 -3.18
CA GLY A 568 -26.54 6.53 -3.08
C GLY A 568 -27.86 6.29 -2.33
N GLY A 569 -28.61 5.26 -2.73
CA GLY A 569 -29.95 4.99 -2.19
C GLY A 569 -30.00 4.73 -0.67
N ASN A 570 -28.91 4.26 -0.06
CA ASN A 570 -28.84 4.01 1.38
C ASN A 570 -28.26 5.18 2.18
N ILE A 571 -27.81 6.24 1.52
CA ILE A 571 -27.28 7.44 2.19
C ILE A 571 -28.43 8.32 2.65
N ARG A 572 -28.44 8.61 3.95
CA ARG A 572 -29.50 9.41 4.62
C ARG A 572 -29.13 10.88 4.76
N LEU A 573 -27.83 11.21 4.74
CA LEU A 573 -27.36 12.58 4.73
C LEU A 573 -27.74 13.25 3.40
N SER A 574 -28.64 14.25 3.47
CA SER A 574 -29.31 14.77 2.28
C SER A 574 -28.37 15.46 1.30
N SER A 575 -27.33 16.11 1.82
CA SER A 575 -26.34 16.90 1.09
C SER A 575 -25.07 16.12 0.71
N ALA A 576 -25.01 14.82 1.04
CA ALA A 576 -23.90 13.95 0.65
C ALA A 576 -24.10 13.35 -0.73
N THR A 577 -22.99 13.11 -1.40
CA THR A 577 -22.91 12.40 -2.68
C THR A 577 -21.93 11.26 -2.58
N THR A 578 -22.08 10.26 -3.44
CA THR A 578 -21.32 9.01 -3.39
C THR A 578 -20.84 8.59 -4.77
N ALA A 579 -19.81 7.76 -4.78
CA ALA A 579 -19.40 7.01 -5.95
C ALA A 579 -19.53 5.52 -5.60
N ASN A 580 -20.07 4.70 -6.49
CA ASN A 580 -20.06 3.25 -6.29
C ASN A 580 -18.73 2.64 -6.73
N LEU A 581 -17.61 3.31 -6.47
CA LEU A 581 -16.30 2.91 -7.01
C LEU A 581 -15.33 2.55 -5.90
N ARG A 582 -14.71 1.39 -6.04
CA ARG A 582 -13.63 0.90 -5.18
C ARG A 582 -12.55 0.16 -5.95
N ASP A 583 -11.40 -0.03 -5.34
CA ASP A 583 -10.39 -0.98 -5.81
C ASP A 583 -10.77 -2.43 -5.43
N SER A 584 -9.94 -3.40 -5.80
CA SER A 584 -10.09 -4.83 -5.50
C SER A 584 -9.27 -5.28 -4.30
N GLU A 585 -9.00 -4.38 -3.35
CA GLU A 585 -8.26 -4.71 -2.12
C GLU A 585 -8.95 -5.86 -1.34
N ASP A 586 -8.19 -6.85 -0.92
CA ASP A 586 -8.67 -7.97 -0.11
C ASP A 586 -8.34 -7.79 1.39
N GLU A 587 -7.58 -6.75 1.73
CA GLU A 587 -7.23 -6.42 3.09
C GLU A 587 -8.48 -6.17 3.94
N THR A 588 -8.48 -6.71 5.16
CA THR A 588 -9.62 -6.65 6.09
C THR A 588 -9.17 -6.25 7.49
N CYS A 589 -10.09 -5.68 8.28
CA CYS A 589 -9.97 -5.51 9.71
C CYS A 589 -11.12 -6.17 10.48
N VAL A 590 -10.94 -6.38 11.78
CA VAL A 590 -12.01 -6.86 12.66
C VAL A 590 -12.66 -5.68 13.39
N VAL A 591 -13.97 -5.53 13.21
CA VAL A 591 -14.79 -4.46 13.81
C VAL A 591 -15.96 -5.08 14.53
N ALA A 592 -16.01 -4.94 15.86
CA ALA A 592 -17.04 -5.54 16.70
C ALA A 592 -17.25 -7.05 16.43
N GLY A 593 -16.14 -7.78 16.27
CA GLY A 593 -16.15 -9.23 15.97
C GLY A 593 -16.49 -9.60 14.52
N ILE A 594 -16.71 -8.62 13.64
CA ILE A 594 -17.04 -8.84 12.22
C ILE A 594 -15.85 -8.44 11.36
N THR A 595 -15.42 -9.33 10.47
CA THR A 595 -14.42 -9.01 9.43
C THR A 595 -15.02 -8.02 8.43
N ARG A 596 -14.37 -6.88 8.25
CA ARG A 596 -14.77 -5.79 7.36
C ARG A 596 -13.67 -5.50 6.33
N PRO A 597 -14.02 -5.22 5.07
CA PRO A 597 -13.03 -4.90 4.05
C PRO A 597 -12.43 -3.51 4.26
N LEU A 598 -11.22 -3.30 3.76
CA LEU A 598 -10.54 -2.00 3.72
C LEU A 598 -10.36 -1.50 2.28
N TYR A 599 -11.39 -1.64 1.46
CA TYR A 599 -11.41 -1.13 0.10
C TYR A 599 -10.98 0.34 0.01
N ARG A 600 -10.18 0.69 -0.99
CA ARG A 600 -9.98 2.10 -1.33
C ARG A 600 -11.17 2.55 -2.16
N VAL A 601 -12.04 3.32 -1.53
CA VAL A 601 -13.23 3.89 -2.18
C VAL A 601 -12.90 5.24 -2.83
N ALA A 602 -13.59 5.58 -3.92
CA ALA A 602 -13.34 6.83 -4.63
C ALA A 602 -13.87 8.04 -3.82
N PRO A 603 -13.03 9.04 -3.52
CA PRO A 603 -13.50 10.34 -3.05
C PRO A 603 -14.18 11.11 -4.18
N ALA A 604 -14.92 12.15 -3.77
CA ALA A 604 -15.46 13.17 -4.64
C ALA A 604 -14.32 13.95 -5.33
N GLN A 605 -14.30 13.99 -6.67
CA GLN A 605 -13.19 14.58 -7.42
C GLN A 605 -13.63 14.94 -8.83
N GLU A 606 -12.92 15.87 -9.46
CA GLU A 606 -13.16 16.24 -10.85
C GLU A 606 -11.87 16.55 -11.60
N LEU A 607 -11.95 16.43 -12.93
CA LEU A 607 -10.91 16.87 -13.86
C LEU A 607 -11.55 17.46 -15.12
N PRO A 608 -10.88 18.40 -15.81
CA PRO A 608 -11.26 18.82 -17.15
C PRO A 608 -11.29 17.63 -18.12
N ILE A 609 -12.22 17.65 -19.08
CA ILE A 609 -12.27 16.65 -20.14
C ILE A 609 -11.23 16.97 -21.21
N LEU A 610 -10.42 15.97 -21.54
CA LEU A 610 -9.51 16.00 -22.68
C LEU A 610 -10.25 15.46 -23.92
N PHE A 611 -10.50 16.34 -24.88
CA PHE A 611 -11.09 15.96 -26.17
C PHE A 611 -9.99 15.40 -27.07
N LEU A 612 -10.07 14.10 -27.37
CA LEU A 612 -9.12 13.46 -28.27
C LEU A 612 -9.65 13.59 -29.70
N GLU A 613 -8.84 14.14 -30.59
CA GLU A 613 -9.19 14.22 -32.01
C GLU A 613 -9.46 12.81 -32.57
N GLY A 614 -10.42 12.77 -33.49
CA GLY A 614 -10.89 11.55 -34.15
C GLY A 614 -9.97 11.08 -35.26
#